data_AF-A0A958JT61-F1
#
_entry.id   AF-A0A958JT61-F1
#
_cell.length_a   1.000
_cell.length_b   1.000
_cell.length_c   1.000
_cell.angle_alpha   90.00
_cell.angle_beta   90.00
_cell.angle_gamma   90.00
#
_symmetry.space_group_name_H-M   'P 1'
#
loop_
_entity.id
_entity.type
_entity.pdbx_description
1 polymer ?
#
loop_
_entity_poly.entity_id
_entity_poly.type
_entity_poly.pdbx_seq_one_letter_code
_entity_poly.pdbx_strand_id
1 'polypeptide(L)'
;GEPRSPLAEALLFSADRAQHVEHLIQPAIQAGKLVLVDRYYYSTVAFQGYGRGYSIETLLSLSDIAIQMCKPDIVLLLDLDPAAGLKRNAEKEEEDRFELEEIEFHTKLRQGFLDLAKNLEEPFAVLDARRAPESILQEAVQYIDRVLASR
;
A
#
# COMPACT_ATOMS: atom_id res chain seq x y z
N GLY A 1 -6.87 -21.83 -16.08
CA GLY A 1 -5.98 -21.00 -16.91
C GLY A 1 -4.61 -20.95 -16.27
N GLU A 2 -3.58 -20.61 -17.04
CA GLU A 2 -2.22 -20.45 -16.47
C GLU A 2 -2.17 -19.30 -15.45
N PRO A 3 -1.35 -19.43 -14.39
CA PRO A 3 -1.17 -18.34 -13.43
C PRO A 3 -0.58 -17.10 -14.11
N ARG A 4 -1.11 -15.93 -13.79
CA ARG A 4 -0.64 -14.65 -14.35
C ARG A 4 0.81 -14.40 -13.91
N SER A 5 1.66 -14.02 -14.86
CA SER A 5 3.04 -13.59 -14.56
C SER A 5 3.06 -12.43 -13.56
N PRO A 6 3.95 -12.43 -12.54
CA PRO A 6 4.08 -11.33 -11.59
C PRO A 6 4.32 -9.98 -12.27
N LEU A 7 5.11 -9.96 -13.35
CA LEU A 7 5.34 -8.74 -14.13
C LEU A 7 4.07 -8.28 -14.84
N ALA A 8 3.31 -9.19 -15.44
CA ALA A 8 2.06 -8.84 -16.11
C ALA A 8 1.04 -8.26 -15.11
N GLU A 9 0.96 -8.83 -13.91
CA GLU A 9 0.12 -8.30 -12.84
C GLU A 9 0.59 -6.92 -12.36
N ALA A 10 1.89 -6.73 -12.15
CA ALA A 10 2.47 -5.44 -11.77
C ALA A 10 2.20 -4.36 -12.83
N LEU A 11 2.33 -4.69 -14.11
CA LEU A 11 2.07 -3.76 -15.22
C LEU A 11 0.61 -3.32 -15.27
N LEU A 12 -0.34 -4.21 -14.99
CA LEU A 12 -1.76 -3.85 -14.92
C LEU A 12 -2.03 -2.87 -13.79
N PHE A 13 -1.49 -3.12 -12.59
CA PHE A 13 -1.61 -2.18 -11.47
C PHE A 13 -0.89 -0.85 -11.73
N SER A 14 0.25 -0.87 -12.41
CA SER A 14 0.97 0.34 -12.77
C SER A 14 0.22 1.17 -13.83
N ALA A 15 -0.42 0.52 -14.81
CA ALA A 15 -1.24 1.20 -15.81
C ALA A 15 -2.46 1.87 -15.16
N ASP A 16 -3.19 1.17 -14.29
CA ASP A 16 -4.29 1.74 -13.51
C ASP A 16 -3.82 2.94 -12.67
N ARG A 17 -2.69 2.79 -11.99
CA ARG A 17 -2.12 3.86 -11.16
C ARG A 17 -1.72 5.09 -11.97
N ALA A 18 -1.14 4.92 -13.15
CA ALA A 18 -0.78 6.03 -14.02
C ALA A 18 -2.02 6.85 -14.43
N GLN A 19 -3.10 6.17 -14.81
CA GLN A 19 -4.39 6.80 -15.11
C GLN A 19 -4.94 7.55 -13.89
N HIS A 20 -4.92 6.91 -12.72
CA HIS A 20 -5.43 7.47 -11.47
C HIS A 20 -4.66 8.73 -11.05
N VAL A 21 -3.33 8.69 -11.16
CA VAL A 21 -2.46 9.82 -10.82
C VAL A 21 -2.73 11.02 -11.71
N GLU A 22 -2.77 10.82 -13.02
CA GLU A 22 -2.94 11.89 -14.00
C GLU A 22 -4.32 12.55 -13.91
N HIS A 23 -5.38 11.77 -13.67
CA HIS A 23 -6.76 12.27 -13.82
C HIS A 23 -7.42 12.67 -12.50
N LEU A 24 -6.96 12.15 -11.36
CA LEU A 24 -7.59 12.44 -10.06
C LEU A 24 -6.60 12.98 -9.03
N ILE A 25 -5.47 12.30 -8.81
CA ILE A 25 -4.56 12.64 -7.70
C ILE A 25 -3.84 13.97 -7.96
N GLN A 26 -3.11 14.10 -9.08
CA GLN A 26 -2.39 15.34 -9.38
C GLN A 26 -3.32 16.55 -9.51
N PRO A 27 -4.47 16.48 -10.22
CA PRO A 27 -5.39 17.61 -10.29
C PRO A 27 -5.93 18.02 -8.92
N ALA A 28 -6.22 17.06 -8.03
CA ALA A 28 -6.67 17.36 -6.67
C ALA A 28 -5.58 18.04 -5.82
N ILE A 29 -4.34 17.57 -5.91
CA ILE A 29 -3.19 18.19 -5.24
C ILE A 29 -2.96 19.62 -5.77
N GLN A 30 -2.99 19.81 -7.09
CA GLN A 30 -2.86 21.14 -7.71
C GLN A 30 -3.97 22.11 -7.30
N ALA A 31 -5.17 21.59 -6.99
CA ALA A 31 -6.28 22.36 -6.44
C ALA A 31 -6.17 22.61 -4.92
N GLY A 32 -5.05 22.24 -4.29
CA GLY A 32 -4.80 22.45 -2.85
C GLY A 32 -5.60 21.51 -1.95
N LYS A 33 -6.07 20.36 -2.45
CA LYS A 33 -6.84 19.39 -1.67
C LYS A 33 -5.92 18.38 -0.98
N LEU A 34 -6.34 17.93 0.20
CA LEU A 34 -5.82 16.70 0.81
C LEU A 34 -6.36 15.50 0.03
N VAL A 35 -5.47 14.58 -0.37
CA VAL A 35 -5.84 13.36 -1.09
C VAL A 35 -5.55 12.16 -0.20
N LEU A 36 -6.61 11.44 0.18
CA LEU A 36 -6.50 10.16 0.88
C LEU A 36 -6.70 9.03 -0.15
N VAL A 37 -5.72 8.14 -0.26
CA VAL A 37 -5.77 7.01 -1.19
C VAL A 37 -5.66 5.72 -0.38
N ASP A 38 -6.62 4.81 -0.58
CA ASP A 38 -6.51 3.44 -0.08
C ASP A 38 -5.64 2.64 -1.05
N ARG A 39 -4.47 2.23 -0.56
CA ARG A 39 -3.36 1.60 -1.29
C ARG A 39 -2.73 2.48 -2.38
N TYR A 40 -1.42 2.32 -2.54
CA TYR A 40 -0.65 2.99 -3.57
C TYR A 40 0.48 2.08 -4.07
N TYR A 41 1.58 2.60 -4.62
CA TYR A 41 2.58 1.76 -5.27
C TYR A 41 3.32 0.76 -4.37
N TYR A 42 3.42 1.03 -3.06
CA TYR A 42 3.97 0.06 -2.11
C TYR A 42 3.21 -1.27 -2.12
N SER A 43 1.91 -1.26 -2.44
CA SER A 43 1.14 -2.50 -2.60
C SER A 43 1.65 -3.32 -3.79
N THR A 44 2.00 -2.70 -4.92
CA THR A 44 2.60 -3.44 -6.03
C THR A 44 3.94 -4.06 -5.63
N VAL A 45 4.76 -3.32 -4.90
CA VAL A 45 6.06 -3.81 -4.42
C VAL A 45 5.90 -4.96 -3.41
N ALA A 46 4.98 -4.83 -2.44
CA ALA A 46 4.73 -5.88 -1.46
C ALA A 46 4.15 -7.14 -2.11
N PHE A 47 3.11 -7.00 -2.95
CA PHE A 47 2.40 -8.15 -3.52
C PHE A 47 3.22 -8.86 -4.59
N GLN A 48 3.70 -8.16 -5.62
CA GLN A 48 4.42 -8.81 -6.70
C GLN A 48 5.90 -9.05 -6.33
N GLY A 49 6.47 -8.23 -5.46
CA GLY A 49 7.84 -8.38 -5.02
C GLY A 49 7.99 -9.44 -3.94
N TYR A 50 7.50 -9.16 -2.73
CA TYR A 50 7.62 -10.08 -1.60
C TYR A 50 6.68 -11.28 -1.70
N GLY A 51 5.44 -11.05 -2.14
CA GLY A 51 4.44 -12.11 -2.26
C GLY A 51 4.73 -13.08 -3.41
N ARG A 52 5.12 -12.56 -4.59
CA ARG A 52 5.35 -13.38 -5.81
C ARG A 52 6.84 -13.59 -6.15
N GLY A 53 7.77 -13.02 -5.39
CA GLY A 53 9.21 -13.19 -5.60
C GLY A 53 9.79 -12.42 -6.79
N TYR A 54 9.15 -11.34 -7.23
CA TYR A 54 9.66 -10.51 -8.32
C TYR A 54 10.67 -9.47 -7.82
N SER A 55 11.48 -8.91 -8.72
CA SER A 55 12.53 -7.94 -8.37
C SER A 55 11.95 -6.66 -7.76
N ILE A 56 12.29 -6.39 -6.50
CA ILE A 56 11.88 -5.18 -5.76
C ILE A 56 12.35 -3.91 -6.46
N GLU A 57 13.62 -3.88 -6.88
CA GLU A 57 14.22 -2.75 -7.59
C GLU A 57 13.48 -2.43 -8.89
N THR A 58 13.14 -3.47 -9.66
CA THR A 58 12.37 -3.32 -10.90
C THR A 58 10.97 -2.78 -10.64
N LEU A 59 10.30 -3.26 -9.58
CA LEU A 59 8.96 -2.78 -9.21
C LEU A 59 8.97 -1.34 -8.71
N LEU A 60 9.99 -0.92 -7.95
CA LEU A 60 10.16 0.46 -7.53
C LEU A 60 10.39 1.37 -8.74
N SER A 61 11.29 0.98 -9.64
CA SER A 61 11.56 1.73 -10.87
C SER A 61 10.30 1.86 -11.76
N LEU A 62 9.56 0.76 -11.94
CA LEU A 62 8.29 0.78 -12.67
C LEU A 62 7.25 1.67 -11.98
N SER A 63 7.20 1.63 -10.64
CA SER A 63 6.27 2.42 -9.85
C SER A 63 6.56 3.92 -9.97
N ASP A 64 7.83 4.33 -9.94
CA ASP A 64 8.24 5.73 -10.09
C ASP A 64 7.81 6.32 -11.43
N ILE A 65 7.93 5.54 -12.49
CA ILE A 65 7.41 5.90 -13.82
C ILE A 65 5.89 6.01 -13.79
N ALA A 66 5.21 4.99 -13.26
CA ALA A 66 3.75 4.93 -13.23
C ALA A 66 3.13 6.09 -12.45
N ILE A 67 3.74 6.48 -11.33
CA ILE A 67 3.25 7.59 -10.51
C ILE A 67 3.77 8.96 -10.96
N GLN A 68 4.61 9.02 -12.00
CA GLN A 68 5.21 10.27 -12.47
C GLN A 68 5.88 11.06 -11.33
N MET A 69 6.60 10.35 -10.45
CA MET A 69 7.20 10.89 -9.22
C MET A 69 6.23 11.53 -8.21
N CYS A 70 4.91 11.32 -8.35
CA CYS A 70 3.89 11.72 -7.37
C CYS A 70 3.93 10.80 -6.14
N LYS A 71 4.94 11.03 -5.30
CA LYS A 71 5.18 10.32 -4.04
C LYS A 71 4.21 10.79 -2.95
N PRO A 72 3.75 9.89 -2.06
CA PRO A 72 2.87 10.27 -0.97
C PRO A 72 3.65 11.05 0.10
N ASP A 73 2.97 12.03 0.67
CA ASP A 73 3.49 12.86 1.75
C ASP A 73 3.50 12.15 3.11
N ILE A 74 2.64 11.15 3.26
CA ILE A 74 2.42 10.36 4.47
C ILE A 74 2.00 8.96 4.03
N VAL A 75 2.52 7.93 4.70
CA VAL A 75 2.04 6.55 4.52
C VAL A 75 1.62 6.00 5.88
N LEU A 76 0.34 5.64 6.00
CA LEU A 76 -0.17 4.96 7.19
C LEU A 76 -0.20 3.46 6.93
N LEU A 77 0.69 2.72 7.57
CA LEU A 77 0.72 1.26 7.50
C LEU A 77 -0.02 0.68 8.72
N LEU A 78 -1.19 0.09 8.48
CA LEU A 78 -1.93 -0.64 9.51
C LEU A 78 -1.34 -2.05 9.66
N ASP A 79 -0.46 -2.26 10.64
CA ASP A 79 0.18 -3.55 10.88
C ASP A 79 -0.73 -4.48 11.70
N LEU A 80 -0.99 -5.66 11.16
CA LEU A 80 -1.80 -6.68 11.80
C LEU A 80 -1.23 -8.07 11.50
N ASP A 81 -1.42 -8.99 12.44
CA ASP A 81 -1.16 -10.40 12.19
C ASP A 81 -1.98 -10.91 10.99
N PRO A 82 -1.37 -11.61 10.01
CA PRO A 82 -2.07 -12.09 8.82
C PRO A 82 -3.28 -12.97 9.13
N ALA A 83 -3.21 -13.84 10.13
CA ALA A 83 -4.33 -14.72 10.47
C ALA A 83 -5.50 -13.93 11.06
N ALA A 84 -5.21 -12.91 11.87
CA ALA A 84 -6.23 -11.99 12.36
C ALA A 84 -6.84 -11.15 11.23
N GLY A 85 -6.04 -10.73 10.25
CA GLY A 85 -6.51 -10.00 9.06
C GLY A 85 -7.45 -10.84 8.19
N LEU A 86 -7.06 -12.07 7.85
CA LEU A 86 -7.88 -12.99 7.08
C LEU A 86 -9.20 -13.30 7.78
N LYS A 87 -9.19 -13.49 9.10
CA LYS A 87 -10.42 -13.68 9.88
C LYS A 87 -11.38 -12.49 9.76
N ARG A 88 -10.87 -11.25 9.79
CA ARG A 88 -11.68 -10.04 9.61
C ARG A 88 -12.23 -9.91 8.19
N ASN A 89 -11.50 -10.36 7.17
CA ASN A 89 -11.97 -10.31 5.79
C ASN A 89 -12.99 -11.40 5.47
N ALA A 90 -12.91 -12.58 6.09
CA ALA A 90 -13.92 -13.62 5.95
C ALA A 90 -15.33 -13.22 6.46
N GLU A 91 -15.43 -12.13 7.24
CA GLU A 91 -16.70 -11.54 7.64
C GLU A 91 -17.31 -10.62 6.57
N LYS A 92 -16.56 -10.34 5.48
CA LYS A 92 -17.02 -9.57 4.32
C LYS A 92 -17.50 -10.51 3.22
N GLU A 93 -18.52 -10.11 2.47
CA GLU A 93 -19.12 -10.92 1.39
C GLU A 93 -18.36 -10.83 0.05
N GLU A 94 -17.28 -10.04 -0.03
CA GLU A 94 -16.48 -9.85 -1.25
C GLU A 94 -15.22 -10.73 -1.20
N GLU A 95 -15.09 -11.64 -2.16
CA GLU A 95 -13.86 -12.44 -2.35
C GLU A 95 -12.90 -11.68 -3.28
N ASP A 96 -11.82 -11.10 -2.73
CA ASP A 96 -10.67 -10.68 -3.53
C ASP A 96 -9.77 -11.89 -3.79
N ARG A 97 -9.32 -12.07 -5.03
CA ARG A 97 -8.41 -13.15 -5.44
C ARG A 97 -7.14 -13.22 -4.57
N PHE A 98 -6.66 -12.08 -4.06
CA PHE A 98 -5.50 -12.09 -3.15
C PHE A 98 -5.82 -12.62 -1.74
N GLU A 99 -7.08 -12.60 -1.32
CA GLU A 99 -7.52 -13.14 -0.03
C GLU A 99 -7.65 -14.67 -0.06
N LEU A 100 -7.67 -15.26 -1.25
CA LEU A 100 -7.64 -16.70 -1.48
C LEU A 100 -6.22 -17.29 -1.43
N GLU A 101 -5.20 -16.46 -1.20
CA GLU A 101 -3.81 -16.92 -1.09
C GLU A 101 -3.54 -17.54 0.28
N GLU A 102 -2.54 -18.42 0.33
CA GLU A 102 -2.15 -19.10 1.57
C GLU A 102 -1.57 -18.12 2.60
N ILE A 103 -1.68 -18.48 3.89
CA ILE A 103 -1.17 -17.67 5.01
C ILE A 103 0.32 -17.27 4.85
N GLU A 104 1.12 -18.10 4.18
CA GLU A 104 2.52 -17.80 3.88
C GLU A 104 2.68 -16.57 2.97
N PHE A 105 1.79 -16.41 1.99
CA PHE A 105 1.77 -15.25 1.10
C PHE A 105 1.48 -13.96 1.89
N HIS A 106 0.46 -13.99 2.77
CA HIS A 106 0.13 -12.86 3.64
C HIS A 106 1.21 -12.55 4.66
N THR A 107 1.95 -13.56 5.12
CA THR A 107 3.12 -13.37 6.00
C THR A 107 4.25 -12.66 5.27
N LYS A 108 4.56 -13.06 4.03
CA LYS A 108 5.55 -12.38 3.17
C LYS A 108 5.12 -10.95 2.86
N LEU A 109 3.84 -10.72 2.59
CA LEU A 109 3.27 -9.39 2.36
C LEU A 109 3.49 -8.46 3.55
N ARG A 110 3.13 -8.91 4.76
CA ARG A 110 3.34 -8.13 5.98
C ARG A 110 4.81 -7.78 6.16
N GLN A 111 5.70 -8.76 6.03
CA GLN A 111 7.14 -8.52 6.14
C GLN A 111 7.60 -7.50 5.09
N GLY A 112 7.13 -7.61 3.85
CA GLY A 112 7.45 -6.67 2.79
C GLY A 112 7.04 -5.23 3.11
N PHE A 113 5.85 -5.01 3.65
CA PHE A 113 5.44 -3.68 4.09
C PHE A 113 6.30 -3.14 5.24
N LEU A 114 6.63 -3.97 6.23
CA LEU A 114 7.49 -3.58 7.34
C LEU A 114 8.92 -3.27 6.88
N ASP A 115 9.45 -4.03 5.93
CA ASP A 115 10.76 -3.78 5.33
C ASP A 115 10.76 -2.48 4.52
N LEU A 116 9.71 -2.20 3.74
CA LEU A 116 9.57 -0.93 3.03
C LEU A 116 9.53 0.25 4.02
N ALA A 117 8.73 0.14 5.08
CA ALA A 117 8.61 1.17 6.11
C ALA A 117 9.93 1.42 6.87
N LYS A 118 10.81 0.42 6.96
CA LYS A 118 12.11 0.53 7.62
C LYS A 118 13.22 1.07 6.71
N ASN A 119 13.21 0.67 5.44
CA ASN A 119 14.34 0.91 4.53
C ASN A 119 14.15 2.09 3.58
N LEU A 120 12.93 2.56 3.38
CA LEU A 120 12.67 3.76 2.60
C LEU A 120 12.68 4.97 3.53
N GLU A 121 13.29 6.07 3.08
CA GLU A 121 13.29 7.36 3.81
C GLU A 121 11.92 8.06 3.80
N GLU A 122 10.91 7.42 3.22
CA GLU A 122 9.55 7.94 3.10
C GLU A 122 8.83 7.91 4.45
N PRO A 123 7.89 8.85 4.71
CA PRO A 123 7.27 9.06 6.02
C PRO A 123 6.19 8.02 6.32
N PHE A 124 6.63 6.82 6.68
CA PHE A 124 5.78 5.76 7.20
C PHE A 124 5.42 5.99 8.67
N ALA A 125 4.13 5.87 8.99
CA ALA A 125 3.63 5.64 10.32
C ALA A 125 3.10 4.20 10.39
N VAL A 126 3.80 3.34 11.14
CA VAL A 126 3.36 1.96 11.37
C VAL A 126 2.44 1.95 12.59
N LEU A 127 1.15 1.69 12.36
CA LEU A 127 0.10 1.75 13.36
C LEU A 127 -0.33 0.33 13.74
N ASP A 128 -0.46 0.07 15.04
CA ASP A 128 -0.88 -1.24 15.55
C ASP A 128 -2.38 -1.48 15.35
N ALA A 129 -2.74 -2.26 14.32
CA ALA A 129 -4.12 -2.55 13.96
C ALA A 129 -4.81 -3.61 14.86
N ARG A 130 -4.15 -4.05 15.94
CA ARG A 130 -4.77 -4.87 17.00
C ARG A 130 -5.59 -4.02 17.99
N ARG A 131 -5.31 -2.72 18.06
CA ARG A 131 -6.00 -1.77 18.94
C ARG A 131 -7.41 -1.46 18.42
N ALA A 132 -8.20 -0.77 19.25
CA ALA A 132 -9.52 -0.28 18.86
C ALA A 132 -9.41 0.75 17.71
N PRO A 133 -10.35 0.76 16.74
CA PRO A 133 -10.34 1.70 15.61
C PRO A 133 -10.16 3.16 16.01
N GLU A 134 -10.80 3.60 17.10
CA GLU A 134 -10.75 4.97 17.59
C GLU A 134 -9.34 5.34 18.07
N SER A 135 -8.64 4.41 18.71
CA SER A 135 -7.26 4.59 19.16
C SER A 135 -6.29 4.71 17.98
N ILE A 136 -6.51 3.90 16.94
CA ILE A 136 -5.69 3.93 15.72
C ILE A 136 -5.92 5.24 14.96
N LEU A 137 -7.18 5.65 14.82
CA LEU A 137 -7.56 6.90 14.17
C LEU A 137 -6.94 8.11 14.89
N GLN A 138 -6.99 8.13 16.23
CA GLN A 138 -6.39 9.21 17.01
C GLN A 138 -4.88 9.32 16.75
N GLU A 139 -4.17 8.20 16.73
CA GLU A 139 -2.73 8.16 16.45
C GLU A 139 -2.40 8.59 15.01
N ALA A 140 -3.19 8.13 14.03
CA ALA A 140 -3.06 8.53 12.64
C ALA A 140 -3.23 10.04 12.45
N VAL A 141 -4.27 10.63 13.05
CA VAL A 141 -4.52 12.08 12.98
C VAL A 141 -3.38 12.87 13.64
N GLN A 142 -2.91 12.44 14.81
CA GLN A 142 -1.76 13.08 15.48
C GLN A 142 -0.48 13.05 14.63
N TYR A 143 -0.24 11.95 13.90
CA TYR A 143 0.87 11.85 12.98
C TYR A 143 0.70 12.81 11.80
N ILE A 144 -0.49 12.84 11.19
CA ILE A 144 -0.83 13.74 10.09
C ILE A 144 -0.63 15.20 10.49
N ASP A 145 -1.18 15.61 11.63
CA ASP A 145 -1.05 16.99 12.13
C ASP A 145 0.43 17.38 12.33
N ARG A 146 1.25 16.46 12.85
CA ARG A 146 2.68 16.70 13.04
C ARG A 146 3.41 16.91 11.72
N VAL A 147 3.14 16.08 10.71
CA VAL A 147 3.77 16.20 9.39
C VAL A 147 3.31 17.49 8.70
N LEU A 148 2.02 17.80 8.74
CA LEU A 148 1.46 19.03 8.15
C LEU A 148 1.99 20.30 8.83
N ALA A 149 2.20 20.28 10.15
CA ALA A 149 2.78 21.41 10.89
C ALA A 149 4.27 21.65 10.61
N SER A 150 4.96 20.67 10.03
CA SER A 150 6.39 20.74 9.70
C SER A 150 6.68 21.25 8.28
N ARG A 151 5.62 21.62 7.53
CA ARG A 151 5.67 22.15 6.16
C ARG A 151 5.38 23.65 6.14
#